data_AF-A0A3C0I8C7-F1
#
_entry.id   AF-A0A3C0I8C7-F1
#
_cell.length_a   1.000
_cell.length_b   1.000
_cell.length_c   1.000
_cell.angle_alpha   90.00
_cell.angle_beta   90.00
_cell.angle_gamma   90.00
#
_symmetry.space_group_name_H-M   'P 1'
#
loop_
_entity.id
_entity.type
_entity.pdbx_description
1 polymer ?
#
loop_
_entity_poly.entity_id
_entity_poly.type
_entity_poly.pdbx_seq_one_letter_code
_entity_poly.pdbx_strand_id
1 'polypeptide(L)'
;TTLLNNLLGKAQFETQPIREKDGKGRHTTTRRQLNLLQNGAMLIDTPGIREIGNFGIESGINDTFDEIAELSKQCRYKNCSHTQEKDCAVLIALQNGTISQERYQNYEKMNKESACSDISYSKKRGKNKAFGKLYKSVMKDKAEQE
;
A
#
# COMPACT_ATOMS: atom_id res chain seq x y z
N THR A 1 -7.32 -4.10 -18.45
CA THR A 1 -8.21 -4.61 -19.51
C THR A 1 -8.42 -3.66 -20.69
N THR A 2 -8.81 -2.39 -20.50
CA THR A 2 -9.00 -1.44 -21.63
C THR A 2 -7.75 -1.29 -22.51
N LEU A 3 -6.58 -1.13 -21.90
CA LEU A 3 -5.30 -1.07 -22.63
C LEU A 3 -5.03 -2.34 -23.45
N LEU A 4 -5.32 -3.52 -22.89
CA LEU A 4 -5.17 -4.81 -23.59
C LEU A 4 -6.10 -4.91 -24.81
N ASN A 5 -7.36 -4.50 -24.71
CA ASN A 5 -8.27 -4.46 -25.86
C ASN A 5 -7.74 -3.57 -26.99
N ASN A 6 -7.18 -2.39 -26.64
CA ASN A 6 -6.58 -1.49 -27.60
C ASN A 6 -5.35 -2.11 -28.27
N LEU A 7 -4.48 -2.76 -27.49
CA LEU A 7 -3.29 -3.45 -28.02
C LEU A 7 -3.62 -4.65 -28.92
N LEU A 8 -4.76 -5.30 -28.69
CA LEU A 8 -5.24 -6.40 -29.54
C LEU A 8 -6.01 -5.93 -30.77
N GLY A 9 -6.37 -4.64 -30.84
CA GLY A 9 -7.20 -4.08 -31.90
C GLY A 9 -8.65 -4.61 -31.90
N LYS A 10 -9.11 -5.22 -30.79
CA LYS A 10 -10.47 -5.75 -30.65
C LYS A 10 -10.94 -5.70 -29.21
N ALA A 11 -12.24 -5.45 -29.02
CA ALA A 11 -12.91 -5.48 -27.72
C ALA A 11 -13.19 -6.92 -27.28
N GLN A 12 -12.12 -7.69 -27.01
CA GLN A 12 -12.22 -9.10 -26.64
C GLN A 12 -12.51 -9.31 -25.14
N PHE A 13 -12.07 -8.39 -24.29
CA PHE A 13 -12.19 -8.52 -22.84
C PHE A 13 -13.24 -7.56 -22.26
N GLU A 14 -14.00 -8.04 -21.28
CA GLU A 14 -15.00 -7.24 -20.59
C GLU A 14 -14.37 -6.09 -19.79
N THR A 15 -14.92 -4.90 -19.97
CA THR A 15 -14.58 -3.69 -19.20
C THR A 15 -15.84 -3.11 -18.59
N GLN A 16 -15.74 -2.55 -17.39
CA GLN A 16 -16.85 -1.83 -16.74
C GLN A 16 -16.52 -0.35 -16.56
N PRO A 17 -17.51 0.54 -16.59
CA PRO A 17 -17.31 1.96 -16.29
C PRO A 17 -16.91 2.15 -14.82
N ILE A 18 -16.27 3.28 -14.53
CA ILE A 18 -16.02 3.73 -13.15
C ILE A 18 -17.31 4.28 -12.53
N ARG A 19 -17.43 4.17 -11.21
CA ARG A 19 -18.51 4.84 -10.48
C ARG A 19 -18.26 6.34 -10.42
N GLU A 20 -19.25 7.15 -10.77
CA GLU A 20 -19.15 8.61 -10.75
C GLU A 20 -18.94 9.19 -9.34
N LYS A 21 -19.51 8.54 -8.32
CA LYS A 21 -19.48 9.03 -6.94
C LYS A 21 -18.08 9.07 -6.31
N ASP A 22 -17.25 8.06 -6.59
CA ASP A 22 -15.95 7.87 -5.93
C ASP A 22 -14.79 7.62 -6.90
N GLY A 23 -15.05 7.67 -8.22
CA GLY A 23 -14.06 7.42 -9.26
C GLY A 23 -13.53 5.98 -9.28
N LYS A 24 -14.13 5.05 -8.52
CA LYS A 24 -13.62 3.68 -8.39
C LYS A 24 -14.22 2.76 -9.43
N GLY A 25 -13.35 1.96 -10.05
CA GLY A 25 -13.74 0.86 -10.94
C GLY A 25 -13.83 -0.49 -10.20
N ARG A 26 -14.46 -1.48 -10.84
CA ARG A 26 -14.45 -2.87 -10.40
C ARG A 26 -13.58 -3.69 -11.36
N HIS A 27 -12.65 -4.47 -10.82
CA HIS A 27 -11.88 -5.42 -11.62
C HIS A 27 -12.83 -6.45 -12.25
N THR A 28 -12.85 -6.51 -13.58
CA THR A 28 -13.58 -7.51 -14.37
C THR A 28 -12.71 -8.74 -14.66
N THR A 29 -11.39 -8.57 -14.80
CA THR A 29 -10.46 -9.69 -14.95
C THR A 29 -10.44 -10.55 -13.68
N THR A 30 -10.85 -11.82 -13.80
CA THR A 30 -10.93 -12.80 -12.69
C THR A 30 -9.84 -13.85 -12.68
N ARG A 31 -9.13 -14.04 -13.80
CA ARG A 31 -8.05 -15.04 -13.94
C ARG A 31 -6.82 -14.44 -14.62
N ARG A 32 -5.64 -15.01 -14.35
CA ARG A 32 -4.41 -14.69 -15.09
C ARG A 32 -4.49 -15.26 -16.49
N GLN A 33 -4.17 -14.47 -17.52
CA GLN A 33 -4.16 -14.92 -18.91
C GLN A 33 -2.94 -14.40 -19.66
N LEU A 34 -2.38 -15.24 -20.53
CA LEU A 34 -1.34 -14.86 -21.48
C LEU A 34 -1.99 -14.55 -22.83
N ASN A 35 -1.68 -13.40 -23.41
CA ASN A 35 -2.18 -12.95 -24.71
C ASN A 35 -1.01 -12.74 -25.66
N LEU A 36 -1.11 -13.31 -26.86
CA LEU A 36 -0.17 -13.06 -27.94
C LEU A 36 -0.69 -11.91 -28.81
N LEU A 37 0.12 -10.87 -28.96
CA LEU A 37 -0.17 -9.74 -29.83
C LEU A 37 0.21 -10.06 -31.28
N GLN A 38 -0.35 -9.33 -32.24
CA GLN A 38 -0.11 -9.55 -33.67
C GLN A 38 1.37 -9.39 -34.05
N ASN A 39 2.11 -8.56 -33.31
CA ASN A 39 3.55 -8.35 -33.48
C ASN A 39 4.42 -9.42 -32.78
N GLY A 40 3.81 -10.48 -32.24
CA GLY A 40 4.51 -11.57 -31.56
C GLY A 40 4.85 -11.32 -30.08
N ALA A 41 4.57 -10.12 -29.54
CA ALA A 41 4.77 -9.85 -28.12
C ALA A 41 3.76 -10.60 -27.25
N MET A 42 4.18 -10.98 -26.04
CA MET A 42 3.34 -11.69 -25.08
C MET A 42 2.98 -10.77 -23.90
N LEU A 43 1.70 -10.65 -23.59
CA LEU A 43 1.19 -9.90 -22.44
C LEU A 43 0.51 -10.82 -21.43
N ILE A 44 0.92 -10.76 -20.17
CA ILE A 44 0.21 -11.42 -19.07
C ILE A 44 -0.73 -10.39 -18.43
N ASP A 45 -2.05 -10.60 -18.55
CA ASP A 45 -3.05 -9.86 -17.76
C ASP A 45 -3.30 -10.62 -16.46
N THR A 46 -3.19 -9.92 -15.33
CA THR A 46 -3.50 -10.46 -14.00
C THR A 46 -4.71 -9.72 -13.44
N PRO A 47 -5.60 -10.41 -12.69
CA PRO A 47 -6.62 -9.73 -11.89
C PRO A 47 -6.00 -8.65 -11.03
N GLY A 48 -6.68 -7.51 -10.90
CA GLY A 48 -6.23 -6.45 -10.01
C GLY A 48 -6.18 -6.94 -8.57
N ILE A 49 -5.07 -6.70 -7.89
CA ILE A 49 -4.91 -7.01 -6.47
C ILE A 49 -5.54 -5.87 -5.68
N ARG A 50 -6.47 -6.19 -4.78
CA ARG A 50 -7.12 -5.18 -3.90
C ARG A 50 -6.33 -4.89 -2.64
N GLU A 51 -5.60 -5.88 -2.17
CA GLU A 51 -4.80 -5.82 -0.96
C GLU A 51 -3.59 -6.74 -1.19
N ILE A 52 -2.40 -6.20 -1.00
CA ILE A 52 -1.18 -6.99 -0.91
C ILE A 52 -0.93 -7.14 0.58
N GLY A 53 -0.88 -8.39 1.06
CA GLY A 53 -0.49 -8.66 2.44
C GLY A 53 0.98 -8.32 2.63
N ASN A 54 1.30 -7.59 3.69
CA ASN A 54 2.65 -7.13 3.99
C ASN A 54 3.48 -8.26 4.62
N PHE A 55 3.86 -9.26 3.81
CA PHE A 55 4.67 -10.42 4.25
C PHE A 55 6.16 -10.15 4.02
N GLY A 56 6.95 -10.04 5.11
CA GLY A 56 8.43 -10.06 5.03
C GLY A 56 9.09 -8.75 4.56
N ILE A 57 8.54 -7.61 4.97
CA ILE A 57 8.80 -6.31 4.33
C ILE A 57 10.04 -5.56 4.81
N GLU A 58 10.66 -5.93 5.94
CA GLU A 58 11.85 -5.21 6.41
C GLU A 58 12.99 -5.20 5.36
N SER A 59 13.17 -6.30 4.61
CA SER A 59 14.12 -6.31 3.48
C SER A 59 13.58 -5.53 2.27
N GLY A 60 12.31 -5.74 1.90
CA GLY A 60 11.71 -5.10 0.73
C GLY A 60 11.56 -3.58 0.81
N ILE A 61 11.38 -3.00 2.01
CA ILE A 61 11.39 -1.53 2.17
C ILE A 61 12.78 -0.99 1.89
N ASN A 62 13.83 -1.61 2.43
CA ASN A 62 15.20 -1.16 2.19
C ASN A 62 15.57 -1.28 0.71
N ASP A 63 15.09 -2.30 0.00
CA ASP A 63 15.29 -2.45 -1.44
C ASP A 63 14.49 -1.41 -2.26
N THR A 64 13.30 -1.03 -1.79
CA THR A 64 12.44 -0.05 -2.48
C THR A 64 12.90 1.39 -2.28
N PHE A 65 13.53 1.65 -1.13
CA PHE A 65 14.05 2.95 -0.71
C PHE A 65 15.56 2.85 -0.45
N ASP A 66 16.28 2.33 -1.43
CA ASP A 66 17.71 2.07 -1.37
C ASP A 66 18.51 3.34 -1.08
N GLU A 67 18.07 4.49 -1.61
CA GLU A 67 18.67 5.79 -1.35
C GLU A 67 18.60 6.17 0.14
N ILE A 68 17.48 5.86 0.79
CA ILE A 68 17.28 6.11 2.23
C ILE A 68 18.08 5.10 3.05
N ALA A 69 18.10 3.83 2.62
CA ALA A 69 18.88 2.78 3.27
C ALA A 69 20.39 3.09 3.24
N GLU A 70 20.93 3.59 2.13
CA GLU A 70 22.33 4.00 2.05
C GLU A 70 22.64 5.23 2.92
N LEU A 71 21.76 6.24 2.91
CA LEU A 71 21.92 7.41 3.77
C LEU A 71 21.83 7.04 5.26
N SER A 72 21.02 6.05 5.62
CA SER A 72 20.89 5.59 7.01
C SER A 72 22.22 5.09 7.60
N LYS A 73 23.11 4.53 6.77
CA LYS A 73 24.45 4.07 7.20
C LYS A 73 25.34 5.23 7.62
N GLN A 74 25.03 6.44 7.19
CA GLN A 74 25.75 7.67 7.53
C GLN A 74 25.15 8.38 8.75
N CYS A 75 24.07 7.86 9.34
CA CYS A 75 23.51 8.41 10.56
C CYS A 75 24.49 8.22 11.73
N ARG A 76 24.49 9.20 12.63
CA ARG A 76 25.27 9.15 13.88
C ARG A 76 24.95 7.93 14.74
N TYR A 77 23.70 7.48 14.74
CA TYR A 77 23.21 6.36 15.54
C TYR A 77 22.84 5.17 14.66
N LYS A 78 23.23 3.96 15.07
CA LYS A 78 22.91 2.70 14.36
C LYS A 78 21.42 2.36 14.38
N ASN A 79 20.67 2.86 15.36
CA ASN A 79 19.23 2.65 15.55
C ASN A 79 18.42 3.92 15.28
N CYS A 80 18.88 4.75 14.34
CA CYS A 80 18.17 5.97 13.94
C CYS A 80 16.81 5.61 13.33
N SER A 81 15.72 6.19 13.86
CA SER A 81 14.37 6.07 13.32
C SER A 81 14.10 7.01 12.14
N HIS A 82 15.03 7.96 11.90
CA HIS A 82 14.94 8.99 10.87
C HIS A 82 13.75 9.95 11.04
N THR A 83 13.29 10.17 12.28
CA THR A 83 12.10 11.00 12.54
C THR A 83 12.43 12.32 13.23
N GLN A 84 13.27 12.30 14.27
CA GLN A 84 13.57 13.46 15.11
C GLN A 84 15.04 13.52 15.55
N GLU A 85 15.85 12.55 15.15
CA GLU A 85 17.24 12.44 15.58
C GLU A 85 18.09 13.60 15.08
N LYS A 86 18.93 14.12 15.99
CA LYS A 86 20.00 15.06 15.64
C LYS A 86 21.06 14.34 14.80
N ASP A 87 21.62 15.03 13.81
CA ASP A 87 22.62 14.51 12.87
C ASP A 87 22.13 13.28 12.07
N CYS A 88 20.83 13.24 11.75
CA CYS A 88 20.28 12.21 10.86
C CYS A 88 20.57 12.55 9.40
N ALA A 89 21.44 11.77 8.74
CA ALA A 89 21.76 11.93 7.32
C ALA A 89 20.52 11.95 6.41
N VAL A 90 19.49 11.14 6.70
CA VAL A 90 18.22 11.13 5.95
C VAL A 90 17.46 12.46 6.09
N LEU A 91 17.36 13.01 7.31
CA LEU A 91 16.69 14.30 7.52
C LEU A 91 17.48 15.48 6.92
N ILE A 92 18.81 15.41 6.93
CA ILE A 92 19.67 16.39 6.27
C ILE A 92 19.47 16.31 4.75
N ALA A 93 19.45 15.11 4.17
CA ALA A 93 19.19 14.89 2.75
C ALA A 93 17.79 15.37 2.34
N LEU A 94 16.80 15.24 3.23
CA LEU A 94 15.47 15.81 3.04
C LEU A 94 15.49 17.35 3.04
N GLN A 95 16.16 17.96 4.02
CA GLN A 95 16.28 19.43 4.11
C GLN A 95 17.02 20.04 2.91
N ASN A 96 18.03 19.35 2.41
CA ASN A 96 18.82 19.78 1.25
C ASN A 96 18.17 19.41 -0.10
N GLY A 97 16.99 18.78 -0.09
CA GLY A 97 16.24 18.41 -1.29
C GLY A 97 16.82 17.22 -2.08
N THR A 98 17.79 16.49 -1.52
CA THR A 98 18.31 15.24 -2.10
C THR A 98 17.26 14.14 -2.08
N ILE A 99 16.44 14.08 -1.02
CA ILE A 99 15.22 13.27 -0.97
C ILE A 99 14.02 14.22 -1.03
N SER A 100 13.02 13.90 -1.85
CA SER A 100 11.78 14.67 -1.89
C SER A 100 10.91 14.39 -0.66
N GLN A 101 10.15 15.39 -0.23
CA GLN A 101 9.21 15.25 0.89
C GLN A 101 8.20 14.11 0.69
N GLU A 102 7.68 13.97 -0.53
CA GLU A 102 6.76 12.89 -0.89
C GLU A 102 7.41 11.51 -0.73
N ARG A 103 8.67 11.37 -1.17
CA ARG A 103 9.41 10.11 -1.07
C ARG A 103 9.65 9.71 0.38
N TYR A 104 10.09 10.66 1.21
CA TYR A 104 10.27 10.45 2.65
C TYR A 104 8.94 10.07 3.35
N GLN A 105 7.84 10.74 3.02
CA GLN A 105 6.52 10.42 3.57
C GLN A 105 6.05 9.02 3.17
N ASN A 106 6.30 8.61 1.93
CA ASN A 106 6.00 7.26 1.46
C ASN A 106 6.83 6.22 2.22
N TYR A 107 8.12 6.46 2.44
CA TYR A 107 8.98 5.60 3.26
C TYR A 107 8.44 5.45 4.69
N GLU A 108 8.14 6.56 5.36
CA GLU A 108 7.60 6.56 6.72
C GLU A 108 6.26 5.81 6.80
N LYS A 109 5.39 6.01 5.81
CA LYS A 109 4.10 5.32 5.70
C LYS A 109 4.29 3.81 5.55
N MET A 110 5.17 3.36 4.67
CA MET A 110 5.46 1.94 4.46
C MET A 110 6.01 1.28 5.74
N ASN A 111 6.92 1.95 6.46
CA ASN A 111 7.44 1.47 7.73
C ASN A 111 6.34 1.30 8.80
N LYS A 112 5.45 2.29 8.93
CA LYS A 112 4.30 2.22 9.86
C LYS A 112 3.34 1.09 9.50
N GLU A 113 3.05 0.91 8.20
CA GLU A 113 2.19 -0.15 7.72
C GLU A 113 2.80 -1.54 7.97
N SER A 114 4.11 -1.70 7.76
CA SER A 114 4.85 -2.92 8.08
C SER A 114 4.72 -3.26 9.58
N ALA A 115 5.05 -2.32 10.46
CA ALA A 115 4.97 -2.52 11.91
C ALA A 115 3.53 -2.85 12.40
N CYS A 116 2.51 -2.31 11.72
CA CYS A 116 1.12 -2.62 12.05
C CYS A 116 0.68 -4.01 11.55
N SER A 117 1.26 -4.50 10.46
CA SER A 117 0.99 -5.83 9.90
C SER A 117 1.45 -6.96 10.82
N ASP A 118 2.61 -6.78 11.48
CA ASP A 118 3.16 -7.73 12.46
C ASP A 118 2.25 -7.92 13.68
N ILE A 119 1.39 -6.93 13.97
CA ILE A 119 0.31 -7.08 14.93
C ILE A 119 -0.76 -7.99 14.30
N SER A 120 -0.55 -9.30 14.46
CA SER A 120 -1.35 -10.40 13.90
C SER A 120 -2.80 -10.04 13.56
N TYR A 121 -3.23 -10.43 12.35
CA TYR A 121 -4.63 -10.38 11.90
C TYR A 121 -5.62 -10.89 12.98
N SER A 122 -5.22 -11.91 13.75
CA SER A 122 -5.96 -12.46 14.90
C SER A 122 -6.18 -11.45 16.03
N LYS A 123 -5.16 -10.69 16.44
CA LYS A 123 -5.30 -9.62 17.46
C LYS A 123 -6.16 -8.46 16.93
N LYS A 124 -6.03 -8.11 15.65
CA LYS A 124 -6.85 -7.06 14.99
C LYS A 124 -8.34 -7.44 14.97
N ARG A 125 -8.65 -8.71 14.65
CA ARG A 125 -10.01 -9.26 14.72
C ARG A 125 -10.58 -9.25 16.15
N GLY A 126 -9.76 -9.59 17.14
CA GLY A 126 -10.14 -9.52 18.57
C GLY A 126 -10.49 -8.10 19.01
N LYS A 127 -9.60 -7.12 18.71
CA LYS A 127 -9.83 -5.69 18.99
C LYS A 127 -11.08 -5.15 18.30
N ASN A 128 -11.29 -5.47 17.03
CA ASN A 128 -12.48 -5.03 16.29
C ASN A 128 -13.77 -5.61 16.87
N LYS A 129 -13.76 -6.87 17.32
CA LYS A 129 -14.91 -7.47 18.02
C LYS A 129 -15.19 -6.78 19.37
N ALA A 130 -14.14 -6.49 20.15
CA ALA A 130 -14.28 -5.79 21.42
C ALA A 130 -14.82 -4.36 21.23
N PHE A 131 -14.28 -3.63 20.27
CA PHE A 131 -14.73 -2.28 19.92
C PHE A 131 -16.19 -2.25 19.43
N GLY A 132 -16.58 -3.21 18.58
CA GLY A 132 -17.96 -3.35 18.13
C GLY A 132 -18.95 -3.65 19.27
N LYS A 133 -18.54 -4.42 20.30
CA LYS A 133 -19.35 -4.65 21.51
C LYS A 133 -19.51 -3.38 22.33
N LEU A 134 -18.43 -2.63 22.54
CA LEU A 134 -18.45 -1.34 23.25
C LEU A 134 -19.38 -0.34 22.55
N TYR A 135 -19.27 -0.20 21.24
CA TYR A 135 -20.14 0.72 20.48
C TYR A 135 -21.62 0.34 20.64
N LYS A 136 -21.94 -0.96 20.58
CA LYS A 136 -23.31 -1.43 20.79
C LYS A 136 -23.83 -1.20 22.21
N SER A 137 -22.99 -1.37 23.24
CA SER A 137 -23.41 -1.07 24.61
C SER A 137 -23.67 0.41 24.79
N VAL A 138 -22.77 1.29 24.33
CA VAL A 138 -22.94 2.74 24.40
C VAL A 138 -24.20 3.21 23.66
N MET A 139 -24.48 2.66 22.48
CA MET A 139 -25.69 3.01 21.73
C MET A 139 -26.97 2.48 22.39
N LYS A 140 -26.90 1.34 23.08
CA LYS A 140 -28.00 0.79 23.86
C LYS A 140 -28.26 1.67 25.09
N ASP A 141 -27.22 2.01 25.85
CA ASP A 141 -27.33 2.85 27.04
C ASP A 141 -27.87 4.25 26.69
N LYS A 142 -27.49 4.79 25.52
CA LYS A 142 -28.03 6.06 25.00
C LYS A 142 -29.51 5.96 24.63
N ALA A 143 -29.94 4.85 24.05
CA ALA A 143 -31.34 4.62 23.69
C ALA A 143 -32.24 4.32 24.91
N GLU A 144 -31.67 3.89 26.04
CA GLU A 144 -32.38 3.67 27.31
C GLU A 144 -32.44 4.93 28.18
N GLN A 145 -31.72 6.00 27.82
CA GLN A 145 -31.70 7.30 28.52
C GLN A 145 -32.52 8.40 27.82
N GLU A 146 -33.10 8.10 26.65
CA GLU A 146 -34.11 8.91 25.93
C GLU A 146 -35.51 8.34 26.17
#